data_AF-A0A7H0Y2Z3-F1
#
_entry.id   AF-A0A7H0Y2Z3-F1
#
_cell.length_a   1.000
_cell.length_b   1.000
_cell.length_c   1.000
_cell.angle_alpha   90.00
_cell.angle_beta   90.00
_cell.angle_gamma   90.00
#
_symmetry.space_group_name_H-M   'P 1'
#
loop_
_entity.id
_entity.type
_entity.pdbx_description
1 polymer ?
#
loop_
_entity_poly.entity_id
_entity_poly.type
_entity_poly.pdbx_seq_one_letter_code
_entity_poly.pdbx_strand_id
1 'polypeptide(L)'
;MTKKGMRYLKTVIETNVSMVDDQIHDFQSRVIDVSSWVDYQNEFIENKSVTRTSSIGNMFGVTIPQNATIENLHYNDNTLKCDIYSYSGLHTKKISYLIE
;
A
#
# COMPACT_ATOMS: atom_id res chain seq x y z
N MET A 1 16.03 34.40 1.30
CA MET A 1 15.44 33.35 0.45
C MET A 1 15.69 32.01 1.10
N THR A 2 14.69 31.48 1.81
CA THR A 2 14.75 30.19 2.49
C THR A 2 14.71 29.07 1.46
N LYS A 3 15.73 28.20 1.46
CA LYS A 3 15.71 26.93 0.70
C LYS A 3 14.49 26.14 1.19
N LYS A 4 13.42 26.13 0.40
CA LYS A 4 12.28 25.22 0.58
C LYS A 4 12.87 23.82 0.43
N GLY A 5 13.04 23.11 1.55
CA GLY A 5 13.74 21.83 1.59
C GLY A 5 13.15 20.86 0.57
N MET A 6 14.00 20.28 -0.27
CA MET A 6 13.62 19.14 -1.09
C MET A 6 13.18 18.02 -0.16
N ARG A 7 11.88 17.74 -0.09
CA ARG A 7 11.35 16.58 0.59
C ARG A 7 11.65 15.39 -0.32
N TYR A 8 12.65 14.59 0.04
CA TYR A 8 12.96 13.36 -0.70
C TYR A 8 11.77 12.43 -0.57
N LEU A 9 11.15 12.13 -1.71
CA LEU A 9 10.11 11.11 -1.78
C LEU A 9 10.77 9.73 -1.73
N LYS A 10 10.08 8.80 -1.09
CA LYS A 10 10.41 7.38 -1.01
C LYS A 10 9.52 6.65 -2.00
N THR A 11 10.11 5.84 -2.86
CA THR A 11 9.37 5.08 -3.85
C THR A 11 8.96 3.74 -3.26
N VAL A 12 7.68 3.38 -3.41
CA VAL A 12 7.12 2.11 -2.93
C VAL A 12 6.48 1.39 -4.09
N ILE A 13 6.80 0.12 -4.26
CA ILE A 13 6.06 -0.79 -5.15
C ILE A 13 4.99 -1.46 -4.32
N GLU A 14 3.72 -1.17 -4.62
CA GLU A 14 2.58 -1.89 -4.07
C GLU A 14 2.14 -2.98 -5.04
N THR A 15 1.85 -4.16 -4.53
CA THR A 15 1.21 -5.25 -5.27
C THR A 15 0.01 -5.74 -4.49
N ASN A 16 -1.14 -5.74 -5.16
CA ASN A 16 -2.36 -6.35 -4.67
C ASN A 16 -2.53 -7.68 -5.39
N VAL A 17 -2.67 -8.77 -4.64
CA VAL A 17 -2.93 -10.12 -5.15
C VAL A 17 -4.33 -10.51 -4.71
N SER A 18 -5.25 -10.60 -5.66
CA SER A 18 -6.62 -11.05 -5.40
C SER A 18 -6.62 -12.55 -5.16
N MET A 19 -7.30 -12.98 -4.09
CA MET A 19 -7.38 -14.38 -3.68
C MET A 19 -8.83 -14.87 -3.79
N VAL A 20 -9.00 -16.08 -4.33
CA VAL A 20 -10.27 -16.82 -4.35
C VAL A 20 -9.96 -18.27 -3.94
N ASP A 21 -10.63 -18.78 -2.91
CA ASP A 21 -10.40 -20.12 -2.36
C ASP A 21 -8.91 -20.42 -2.09
N ASP A 22 -8.22 -19.47 -1.46
CA ASP A 22 -6.77 -19.49 -1.19
C ASP A 22 -5.85 -19.59 -2.41
N GLN A 23 -6.39 -19.43 -3.62
CA GLN A 23 -5.62 -19.38 -4.86
C GLN A 23 -5.51 -17.95 -5.39
N ILE A 24 -4.37 -17.66 -6.03
CA ILE A 24 -4.16 -16.39 -6.72
C ILE A 24 -5.09 -16.36 -7.93
N HIS A 25 -6.01 -15.39 -7.94
CA HIS A 25 -6.92 -15.17 -9.06
C HIS A 25 -6.37 -14.13 -10.03
N ASP A 26 -5.89 -13.01 -9.50
CA ASP A 26 -5.34 -11.88 -10.26
C ASP A 26 -4.29 -11.13 -9.42
N PHE A 27 -3.44 -10.35 -10.06
CA PHE A 27 -2.49 -9.48 -9.37
C PHE A 27 -2.26 -8.18 -10.15
N GLN A 28 -2.09 -7.10 -9.39
CA GLN A 28 -1.87 -5.78 -9.95
C GLN A 28 -0.87 -5.01 -9.09
N SER A 29 0.17 -4.51 -9.74
CA SER A 29 1.21 -3.70 -9.09
C SER A 29 1.12 -2.23 -9.52
N ARG A 30 1.56 -1.33 -8.64
CA ARG A 30 1.76 0.08 -8.96
C ARG A 30 2.93 0.64 -8.16
N VAL A 31 3.57 1.67 -8.71
CA VAL A 31 4.64 2.41 -8.01
C VAL A 31 4.04 3.68 -7.45
N ILE A 32 4.23 3.97 -6.17
CA ILE A 32 3.76 5.21 -5.52
C ILE A 32 4.93 5.92 -4.85
N ASP A 33 4.80 7.23 -4.69
CA ASP A 33 5.74 8.02 -3.92
C ASP A 33 5.13 8.42 -2.57
N VAL A 34 5.87 8.17 -1.49
CA VAL A 34 5.47 8.49 -0.13
C VAL A 34 6.52 9.39 0.52
N SER A 35 6.10 10.26 1.44
CA SER A 35 7.03 11.16 2.12
C SER A 35 7.84 10.49 3.24
N SER A 36 7.34 9.37 3.75
CA SER A 36 7.87 8.65 4.90
C SER A 36 7.37 7.21 4.80
N TRP A 37 8.29 6.25 4.85
CA TRP A 37 7.93 4.83 4.91
C TRP A 37 7.16 4.50 6.18
N VAL A 38 7.57 5.11 7.32
CA VAL A 38 6.89 4.95 8.60
C VAL A 38 5.46 5.47 8.55
N ASP A 39 5.22 6.62 7.92
CA ASP A 39 3.86 7.16 7.79
C ASP A 39 3.01 6.24 6.91
N TYR A 40 3.59 5.68 5.85
CA TYR A 40 2.93 4.70 5.00
C TYR A 40 2.57 3.42 5.76
N GLN A 41 3.47 2.90 6.61
CA GLN A 41 3.18 1.75 7.48
C GLN A 41 2.07 2.07 8.48
N ASN A 42 2.08 3.26 9.07
CA ASN A 42 1.04 3.71 10.01
C ASN A 42 -0.34 3.74 9.36
N GLU A 43 -0.45 3.96 8.05
CA GLU A 43 -1.74 3.84 7.35
C GLU A 43 -2.37 2.45 7.50
N PHE A 44 -1.56 1.38 7.55
CA PHE A 44 -2.04 0.02 7.81
C PHE A 44 -2.31 -0.25 9.27
N ILE A 45 -1.42 0.22 10.15
CA ILE A 45 -1.55 0.02 11.61
C ILE A 45 -2.82 0.70 12.14
N GLU A 46 -3.12 1.89 11.63
CA GLU A 46 -4.29 2.69 12.04
C GLU A 46 -5.54 2.42 11.18
N ASN A 47 -5.46 1.49 10.22
CA ASN A 47 -6.51 1.21 9.23
C ASN A 47 -7.04 2.48 8.53
N LYS A 48 -6.11 3.35 8.11
CA LYS A 48 -6.38 4.65 7.52
C LYS A 48 -6.35 4.57 6.00
N SER A 49 -7.48 4.85 5.37
CA SER A 49 -7.59 4.93 3.91
C SER A 49 -6.98 6.24 3.39
N VAL A 50 -5.90 6.16 2.60
CA VAL A 50 -5.25 7.32 1.98
C VAL A 50 -5.25 7.16 0.46
N THR A 51 -5.72 8.19 -0.24
CA THR A 51 -5.69 8.22 -1.70
C THR A 51 -4.26 8.29 -2.21
N ARG A 52 -3.92 7.39 -3.14
CA ARG A 52 -2.62 7.29 -3.81
C ARG A 52 -2.81 7.23 -5.32
N THR A 53 -1.94 7.93 -6.01
CA THR A 53 -1.80 7.85 -7.46
C THR A 53 -0.44 7.26 -7.77
N SER A 54 -0.38 6.38 -8.75
CA SER A 54 0.89 5.83 -9.19
C SER A 54 1.77 6.91 -9.78
N SER A 55 3.07 6.84 -9.50
CA SER A 55 4.08 7.68 -10.15
C SER A 55 4.39 7.21 -11.58
N ILE A 56 3.98 6.00 -11.96
CA ILE A 56 4.12 5.45 -13.31
C ILE A 56 2.74 5.08 -13.86
N GLY A 57 2.32 5.75 -14.94
CA GLY A 57 1.02 5.54 -15.56
C GLY A 57 -0.12 6.24 -14.82
N ASN A 58 -1.35 5.74 -15.00
CA ASN A 58 -2.58 6.41 -14.54
C ASN A 58 -3.35 5.62 -13.46
N MET A 59 -2.67 4.72 -12.74
CA MET A 59 -3.33 3.90 -11.73
C MET A 59 -3.61 4.73 -10.47
N PHE A 60 -4.88 4.87 -10.11
CA PHE A 60 -5.32 5.55 -8.89
C PHE A 60 -5.97 4.55 -7.94
N GLY A 61 -6.02 4.89 -6.66
CA GLY A 61 -6.76 4.11 -5.67
C GLY A 61 -6.44 4.57 -4.25
N VAL A 62 -6.68 3.70 -3.28
CA VAL A 62 -6.36 3.95 -1.87
C VAL A 62 -5.33 2.95 -1.37
N THR A 63 -4.66 3.25 -0.26
CA THR A 63 -3.80 2.27 0.44
C THR A 63 -4.62 1.09 0.92
N ILE A 64 -5.74 1.36 1.61
CA ILE A 64 -6.66 0.34 2.13
C ILE A 64 -8.10 0.78 1.82
N PRO A 65 -8.98 -0.11 1.34
CA PRO A 65 -10.40 0.22 1.15
C PRO A 65 -11.07 0.66 2.46
N GLN A 66 -12.03 1.58 2.38
CA GLN A 66 -12.80 1.97 3.56
C GLN A 66 -13.55 0.78 4.16
N ASN A 67 -13.60 0.71 5.49
CA ASN A 67 -14.24 -0.37 6.25
C ASN A 67 -13.68 -1.77 5.94
N ALA A 68 -12.45 -1.86 5.42
CA ALA A 68 -11.76 -3.14 5.29
C ALA A 68 -11.22 -3.60 6.65
N THR A 69 -11.06 -4.90 6.79
CA THR A 69 -10.32 -5.52 7.89
C THR A 69 -8.92 -5.87 7.41
N ILE A 70 -7.91 -5.57 8.23
CA ILE A 70 -6.52 -5.98 8.00
C ILE A 70 -6.18 -7.12 8.94
N GLU A 71 -5.64 -8.19 8.38
CA GLU A 71 -5.14 -9.35 9.12
C GLU A 71 -3.70 -9.67 8.71
N ASN A 72 -3.00 -10.46 9.54
CA ASN A 72 -1.64 -10.95 9.26
C ASN A 72 -0.67 -9.83 8.82
N LEU A 73 -0.76 -8.67 9.47
CA LEU A 73 0.11 -7.53 9.18
C LEU A 73 1.54 -7.81 9.65
N HIS A 74 2.45 -7.91 8.69
CA HIS A 74 3.89 -8.06 8.93
C HIS A 74 4.62 -6.94 8.19
N TYR A 75 5.48 -6.21 8.89
CA TYR A 75 6.29 -5.16 8.28
C TYR A 75 7.67 -5.08 8.92
N ASN A 76 8.62 -4.53 8.17
CA ASN A 76 9.98 -4.24 8.60
C ASN A 76 10.50 -2.98 7.87
N ASP A 77 11.81 -2.76 7.90
CA ASP A 77 12.44 -1.54 7.39
C ASP A 77 12.18 -1.27 5.90
N ASN A 78 11.86 -2.29 5.10
CA ASN A 78 11.67 -2.14 3.65
C ASN A 78 10.51 -2.94 3.05
N THR A 79 9.77 -3.71 3.84
CA THR A 79 8.63 -4.50 3.36
C THR A 79 7.43 -4.38 4.28
N LEU A 80 6.24 -4.47 3.69
CA LEU A 80 4.98 -4.62 4.39
C LEU A 80 4.13 -5.65 3.65
N LYS A 81 3.51 -6.57 4.39
CA LYS A 81 2.62 -7.60 3.87
C LYS A 81 1.41 -7.71 4.79
N CYS A 82 0.22 -7.84 4.22
CA CYS A 82 -0.99 -8.12 4.98
C CYS A 82 -2.06 -8.77 4.11
N ASP A 83 -3.03 -9.35 4.79
CA ASP A 83 -4.32 -9.71 4.20
C ASP A 83 -5.30 -8.56 4.42
N ILE A 84 -6.01 -8.18 3.36
CA ILE A 84 -7.07 -7.17 3.37
C ILE A 84 -8.36 -7.85 2.96
N TYR A 85 -9.38 -7.75 3.81
CA TYR A 85 -10.75 -8.17 3.51
C TYR A 85 -11.60 -6.92 3.32
N SER A 86 -12.08 -6.68 2.10
CA SER A 86 -12.99 -5.56 1.84
C SER A 86 -14.30 -5.75 2.59
N TYR A 87 -15.09 -4.67 2.70
CA TYR A 87 -16.45 -4.76 3.24
C TYR A 87 -17.34 -5.78 2.51
N SER A 88 -17.10 -6.00 1.21
CA SER A 88 -17.82 -6.99 0.40
C SER A 88 -17.27 -8.43 0.54
N GLY A 89 -16.30 -8.66 1.44
CA GLY A 89 -15.67 -9.95 1.66
C GLY A 89 -14.58 -10.33 0.65
N LEU A 90 -14.13 -9.40 -0.21
CA LEU A 90 -13.05 -9.69 -1.15
C LEU A 90 -11.71 -9.77 -0.41
N HIS A 91 -11.01 -10.87 -0.60
CA HIS A 91 -9.69 -11.11 -0.01
C HIS A 91 -8.58 -10.66 -0.97
N THR A 92 -7.70 -9.79 -0.48
CA THR A 92 -6.51 -9.33 -1.20
C THR A 92 -5.29 -9.47 -0.31
N LYS A 93 -4.26 -10.17 -0.77
CA LYS A 93 -2.92 -10.09 -0.18
C LYS A 93 -2.25 -8.83 -0.71
N LYS A 94 -1.92 -7.90 0.17
CA LYS A 94 -1.13 -6.73 -0.19
C LYS A 94 0.32 -6.94 0.20
N ILE A 95 1.21 -6.59 -0.73
CA ILE A 95 2.65 -6.65 -0.56
C ILE A 95 3.23 -5.32 -1.03
N SER A 96 4.00 -4.66 -0.17
CA SER A 96 4.64 -3.39 -0.46
C SER A 96 6.13 -3.45 -0.19
N TYR A 97 6.93 -2.92 -1.11
CA TYR A 97 8.38 -2.82 -1.01
C TYR A 97 8.82 -1.37 -1.11
N LEU A 98 9.57 -0.90 -0.12
CA LEU A 98 10.33 0.35 -0.21
C LEU A 98 11.53 0.13 -1.14
N ILE A 99 11.67 0.99 -2.14
CA ILE A 99 12.81 1.01 -3.05
C ILE A 99 13.69 2.21 -2.68
N GLU A 100 15.00 1.94 -2.51
CA GLU A 100 16.03 2.93 -2.22
C GLU A 100 16.76 3.39 -3.48
#